data_AF-A0A9D6PCL6-F1
#
_entry.id   AF-A0A9D6PCL6-F1
#
_cell.length_a   1.000
_cell.length_b   1.000
_cell.length_c   1.000
_cell.angle_alpha   90.00
_cell.angle_beta   90.00
_cell.angle_gamma   90.00
#
_symmetry.space_group_name_H-M   'P 1'
#
loop_
_entity.id
_entity.type
_entity.pdbx_description
1 polymer ?
#
loop_
_entity_poly.entity_id
_entity_poly.type
_entity_poly.pdbx_seq_one_letter_code
_entity_poly.pdbx_strand_id
1 'polypeptide(L)'
;MQKKWLIIALGLVALATLTGFLVYKAVASPSQKQEVAQEEKPQDQVVPLDEAVSVELTKSKLKDNTIVLSVNGLGSKYTSVAYELSYDSGGIVQGVTSKPLDVSGKDSFVRDDIYLGTCSRNVCRPHPGVKKISVVLEFTTVEGKKSQFTKDYDLSSYQDDRLH
;
A
#
# COMPACT_ATOMS: atom_id res chain seq x y z
N MET A 1 1.72 69.46 35.01
CA MET A 1 1.50 68.77 33.72
C MET A 1 2.02 67.33 33.67
N GLN A 2 2.74 66.82 34.68
CA GLN A 2 3.31 65.46 34.66
C GLN A 2 2.31 64.31 34.96
N LYS A 3 1.30 64.52 35.81
CA LYS A 3 0.31 63.48 36.17
C LYS A 3 -0.61 63.04 35.03
N LYS A 4 -0.96 63.95 34.10
CA LYS A 4 -1.82 63.60 32.94
C LYS A 4 -1.07 62.72 31.93
N TRP A 5 0.23 62.95 31.77
CA TRP A 5 1.07 62.15 30.87
C TRP A 5 1.37 60.76 31.43
N LEU A 6 1.52 60.64 32.75
CA LEU A 6 1.60 59.34 33.43
C LEU A 6 0.34 58.49 33.25
N ILE A 7 -0.86 59.08 33.27
CA ILE A 7 -2.12 58.34 33.05
C ILE A 7 -2.23 57.88 31.59
N ILE A 8 -1.82 58.72 30.63
CA ILE A 8 -1.83 58.37 29.20
C ILE A 8 -0.81 57.26 28.92
N ALA A 9 0.40 57.36 29.48
CA ALA A 9 1.43 56.34 29.35
C ALA A 9 1.01 55.01 29.98
N LEU A 10 0.37 55.04 31.17
CA LEU A 10 -0.14 53.85 31.84
C LEU A 10 -1.26 53.17 31.02
N GLY A 11 -2.15 53.97 30.42
CA GLY A 11 -3.21 53.47 29.53
C GLY A 11 -2.67 52.83 28.26
N LEU A 12 -1.63 53.42 27.66
CA LEU A 12 -0.99 52.89 26.45
C LEU A 12 -0.25 51.57 26.73
N VAL A 13 0.45 51.48 27.87
CA VAL A 13 1.10 50.22 28.28
C VAL A 13 0.07 49.15 28.59
N ALA A 14 -1.03 49.48 29.27
CA ALA A 14 -2.11 48.54 29.55
C ALA A 14 -2.80 48.04 28.26
N LEU A 15 -2.97 48.92 27.26
CA LEU A 15 -3.54 48.53 25.96
C LEU A 15 -2.57 47.63 25.16
N ALA A 16 -1.27 47.94 25.19
CA ALA A 16 -0.24 47.15 24.52
C ALA A 16 -0.09 45.75 25.16
N THR A 17 -0.19 45.63 26.49
CA THR A 17 -0.11 44.33 27.15
C THR A 17 -1.38 43.49 26.94
N LEU A 18 -2.57 44.10 26.94
CA LEU A 18 -3.82 43.39 26.65
C LEU A 18 -3.88 42.88 25.21
N THR A 19 -3.51 43.71 24.24
CA THR A 19 -3.49 43.32 22.82
C THR A 19 -2.40 42.28 22.56
N GLY A 20 -1.20 42.45 23.12
CA GLY A 20 -0.12 41.46 23.05
C GLY A 20 -0.50 40.11 23.66
N PHE A 21 -1.19 40.10 24.80
CA PHE A 21 -1.63 38.87 25.45
C PHE A 21 -2.72 38.13 24.65
N LEU A 22 -3.66 38.87 24.04
CA LEU A 22 -4.69 38.29 23.17
C LEU A 22 -4.09 37.67 21.90
N VAL A 23 -3.13 38.37 21.26
CA VAL A 23 -2.41 37.83 20.08
C VAL A 23 -1.57 36.62 20.46
N TYR A 24 -0.87 36.66 21.61
CA TYR A 24 -0.11 35.50 22.09
C TYR A 24 -1.01 34.29 22.32
N LYS A 25 -2.21 34.44 22.90
CA LYS A 25 -3.14 33.30 23.04
C LYS A 25 -3.71 32.80 21.71
N ALA A 26 -3.91 33.68 20.73
CA ALA A 26 -4.38 33.30 19.41
C ALA A 26 -3.30 32.55 18.60
N VAL A 27 -2.01 32.92 18.75
CA VAL A 27 -0.89 32.34 17.99
C VAL A 27 -0.20 31.18 18.72
N ALA A 28 -0.18 31.20 20.06
CA ALA A 28 0.35 30.13 20.91
C ALA A 28 -0.72 29.08 21.28
N SER A 29 -1.92 29.17 20.69
CA SER A 29 -2.75 27.96 20.56
C SER A 29 -1.91 26.96 19.78
N PRO A 30 -1.65 25.76 20.32
CA PRO A 30 -0.93 24.75 19.58
C PRO A 30 -1.73 24.53 18.31
N SER A 31 -1.18 25.01 17.19
CA SER A 31 -1.53 24.52 15.88
C SER A 31 -1.50 23.02 16.06
N GLN A 32 -2.68 22.40 16.02
CA GLN A 32 -2.83 20.98 15.79
C GLN A 32 -2.04 20.77 14.51
N LYS A 33 -0.76 20.44 14.70
CA LYS A 33 0.04 19.74 13.74
C LYS A 33 -0.87 18.60 13.39
N GLN A 34 -1.42 18.67 12.19
CA GLN A 34 -2.13 17.62 11.52
C GLN A 34 -1.14 16.45 11.54
N GLU A 35 -1.16 15.71 12.64
CA GLU A 35 -0.88 14.30 12.65
C GLU A 35 -1.84 13.80 11.61
N VAL A 36 -1.24 13.47 10.46
CA VAL A 36 -1.89 12.76 9.39
C VAL A 36 -2.70 11.69 10.10
N ALA A 37 -4.02 11.90 10.13
CA ALA A 37 -4.96 10.86 10.45
C ALA A 37 -4.69 9.82 9.38
N GLN A 38 -3.78 8.90 9.72
CA GLN A 38 -3.64 7.64 9.06
C GLN A 38 -5.05 7.10 9.09
N GLU A 39 -5.65 7.04 7.90
CA GLU A 39 -6.96 6.48 7.68
C GLU A 39 -6.92 5.08 8.28
N GLU A 40 -7.40 4.96 9.50
CA GLU A 40 -7.59 3.71 10.19
C GLU A 40 -8.73 3.03 9.44
N LYS A 41 -8.34 2.28 8.39
CA LYS A 41 -9.21 1.27 7.79
C LYS A 41 -9.83 0.50 8.94
N PRO A 42 -11.16 0.33 8.98
CA PRO A 42 -11.84 -0.46 9.99
C PRO A 42 -11.10 -1.79 10.19
N GLN A 43 -10.57 -2.02 11.38
CA GLN A 43 -9.90 -3.26 11.78
C GLN A 43 -10.93 -4.38 11.93
N ASP A 44 -11.59 -4.76 10.84
CA ASP A 44 -12.35 -6.00 10.80
C ASP A 44 -11.39 -7.15 10.49
N GLN A 45 -10.86 -7.75 11.57
CA GLN A 45 -10.36 -9.13 11.66
C GLN A 45 -9.34 -9.56 10.58
N VAL A 46 -8.23 -8.84 10.43
CA VAL A 46 -7.07 -9.39 9.72
C VAL A 46 -6.36 -10.37 10.65
N VAL A 47 -6.63 -11.66 10.50
CA VAL A 47 -5.91 -12.73 11.22
C VAL A 47 -4.50 -12.83 10.63
N PRO A 48 -3.44 -13.05 11.43
CA PRO A 48 -2.11 -13.32 10.89
C PRO A 48 -2.15 -14.50 9.92
N LEU A 49 -1.43 -14.39 8.81
CA LEU A 49 -1.25 -15.48 7.86
C LEU A 49 -0.49 -16.64 8.52
N ASP A 50 -0.83 -17.87 8.16
CA ASP A 50 -0.10 -19.05 8.64
C ASP A 50 1.36 -19.02 8.15
N GLU A 51 2.31 -19.30 9.04
CA GLU A 51 3.75 -19.32 8.74
C GLU A 51 4.13 -20.38 7.71
N ALA A 52 3.30 -21.43 7.55
CA ALA A 52 3.50 -22.45 6.52
C ALA A 52 3.25 -21.93 5.10
N VAL A 53 2.52 -20.82 4.95
CA VAL A 53 2.18 -20.27 3.64
C VAL A 53 3.39 -19.58 3.02
N SER A 54 3.87 -20.13 1.90
CA SER A 54 4.93 -19.51 1.10
C SER A 54 4.35 -18.90 -0.18
N VAL A 55 4.81 -17.70 -0.50
CA VAL A 55 4.44 -16.98 -1.72
C VAL A 55 5.69 -16.71 -2.53
N GLU A 56 5.64 -17.08 -3.80
CA GLU A 56 6.71 -16.87 -4.77
C GLU A 56 6.17 -16.22 -6.03
N LEU A 57 6.96 -15.31 -6.59
CA LEU A 57 6.64 -14.65 -7.85
C LEU A 57 7.88 -14.71 -8.74
N THR A 58 7.71 -15.28 -9.94
CA THR A 58 8.80 -15.47 -10.91
C THR A 58 8.39 -15.04 -12.31
N LYS A 59 9.34 -14.82 -13.21
CA LYS A 59 9.04 -14.64 -14.63
C LYS A 59 8.67 -15.98 -15.27
N SER A 60 7.69 -15.98 -16.16
CA SER A 60 7.39 -17.17 -16.96
C SER A 60 8.55 -17.48 -17.91
N LYS A 61 8.91 -18.76 -17.99
CA LYS A 61 9.93 -19.25 -18.95
C LYS A 61 9.35 -19.47 -20.35
N LEU A 62 8.02 -19.55 -20.47
CA LEU A 62 7.30 -19.97 -21.67
C LEU A 62 6.56 -18.82 -22.36
N LYS A 63 6.11 -17.82 -21.60
CA LYS A 63 5.31 -16.70 -22.10
C LYS A 63 6.06 -15.39 -21.84
N ASP A 64 6.21 -14.58 -22.87
CA ASP A 64 6.84 -13.27 -22.74
C ASP A 64 6.02 -12.35 -21.83
N ASN A 65 6.74 -11.52 -21.07
CA ASN A 65 6.16 -10.46 -20.26
C ASN A 65 5.01 -10.94 -19.33
N THR A 66 5.15 -12.18 -18.86
CA THR A 66 4.19 -12.87 -18.01
C THR A 66 4.91 -13.32 -16.75
N ILE A 67 4.22 -13.24 -15.61
CA ILE A 67 4.74 -13.72 -14.33
C ILE A 67 3.93 -14.92 -13.85
N VAL A 68 4.57 -15.72 -13.01
CA VAL A 68 3.98 -16.86 -12.34
C VAL A 68 3.94 -16.55 -10.85
N LEU A 69 2.73 -16.47 -10.30
CA LEU A 69 2.46 -16.38 -8.86
C LEU A 69 2.18 -17.78 -8.34
N SER A 70 2.96 -18.23 -7.36
CA SER A 70 2.77 -19.51 -6.69
C SER A 70 2.55 -19.29 -5.20
N VAL A 71 1.56 -19.99 -4.65
CA VAL A 71 1.26 -20.00 -3.22
C VAL A 71 1.21 -21.45 -2.78
N ASN A 72 1.95 -21.81 -1.74
CA ASN A 72 2.01 -23.16 -1.19
C ASN A 72 1.73 -23.14 0.31
N GLY A 73 1.47 -24.32 0.90
CA GLY A 73 1.24 -24.46 2.34
C GLY A 73 -0.12 -23.93 2.79
N LEU A 74 -1.12 -23.93 1.89
CA LEU A 74 -2.49 -23.52 2.21
C LEU A 74 -3.16 -24.49 3.19
N GLY A 75 -2.76 -25.77 3.20
CA GLY A 75 -3.24 -26.76 4.17
C GLY A 75 -4.76 -26.93 4.23
N SER A 76 -5.48 -26.63 3.13
CA SER A 76 -6.96 -26.59 3.07
C SER A 76 -7.64 -25.63 4.04
N LYS A 77 -6.90 -24.68 4.66
CA LYS A 77 -7.44 -23.71 5.63
C LYS A 77 -8.13 -22.51 4.96
N TYR A 78 -7.97 -22.37 3.65
CA TYR A 78 -8.42 -21.23 2.85
C TYR A 78 -9.44 -21.66 1.80
N THR A 79 -10.43 -20.81 1.58
CA THR A 79 -11.47 -20.98 0.56
C THR A 79 -11.19 -20.13 -0.67
N SER A 80 -10.60 -18.96 -0.49
CA SER A 80 -10.24 -18.09 -1.61
C SER A 80 -8.96 -17.30 -1.41
N VAL A 81 -8.34 -16.97 -2.54
CA VAL A 81 -7.21 -16.04 -2.64
C VAL A 81 -7.52 -14.99 -3.70
N ALA A 82 -7.41 -13.72 -3.35
CA ALA A 82 -7.39 -12.61 -4.30
C ALA A 82 -6.00 -11.98 -4.30
N TYR A 83 -5.55 -11.49 -5.45
CA TYR A 83 -4.27 -10.80 -5.57
C TYR A 83 -4.43 -9.42 -6.19
N GLU A 84 -3.59 -8.51 -5.74
CA GLU A 84 -3.33 -7.22 -6.36
C GLU A 84 -1.83 -7.09 -6.58
N LEU A 85 -1.46 -6.75 -7.79
CA LEU A 85 -0.09 -6.50 -8.19
C LEU A 85 0.04 -5.05 -8.60
N SER A 86 1.13 -4.41 -8.18
CA SER A 86 1.51 -3.07 -8.60
C SER A 86 2.95 -3.07 -9.09
N TYR A 87 3.22 -2.35 -10.17
CA TYR A 87 4.56 -2.28 -10.76
C TYR A 87 4.78 -0.98 -11.53
N ASP A 88 6.04 -0.53 -11.59
CA ASP A 88 6.43 0.59 -12.45
C ASP A 88 6.78 0.09 -13.86
N SER A 89 6.28 0.81 -14.87
CA SER A 89 6.69 0.66 -16.26
C SER A 89 6.95 2.04 -16.85
N GLY A 90 8.23 2.42 -16.93
CA GLY A 90 8.64 3.67 -17.56
C GLY A 90 8.17 4.91 -16.79
N GLY A 91 8.14 4.84 -15.45
CA GLY A 91 7.71 5.94 -14.59
C GLY A 91 6.20 6.04 -14.39
N ILE A 92 5.43 5.06 -14.89
CA ILE A 92 3.99 4.96 -14.69
C ILE A 92 3.70 3.71 -13.88
N VAL A 93 3.01 3.89 -12.74
CA VAL A 93 2.50 2.78 -11.92
C VAL A 93 1.33 2.12 -12.63
N GLN A 94 1.43 0.80 -12.77
CA GLN A 94 0.44 -0.08 -13.38
C GLN A 94 0.00 -1.12 -12.36
N GLY A 95 -1.15 -1.75 -12.60
CA GLY A 95 -1.64 -2.78 -11.69
C GLY A 95 -2.45 -3.88 -12.35
N VAL A 96 -2.50 -5.03 -11.68
CA VAL A 96 -3.33 -6.18 -12.04
C VAL A 96 -4.02 -6.69 -10.78
N THR A 97 -5.35 -6.78 -10.82
CA THR A 97 -6.15 -7.28 -9.70
C THR A 97 -6.96 -8.50 -10.14
N SER A 98 -7.09 -9.48 -9.26
CA SER A 98 -7.95 -10.64 -9.47
C SER A 98 -9.30 -10.50 -8.78
N LYS A 99 -10.29 -11.23 -9.28
CA LYS A 99 -11.42 -11.64 -8.44
C LYS A 99 -10.94 -12.70 -7.44
N PRO A 100 -11.66 -12.96 -6.33
CA PRO A 100 -11.35 -14.08 -5.45
C PRO A 100 -11.32 -15.40 -6.22
N LEU A 101 -10.26 -16.17 -6.05
CA LEU A 101 -10.01 -17.43 -6.75
C LEU A 101 -10.19 -18.57 -5.77
N ASP A 102 -10.98 -19.57 -6.15
CA ASP A 102 -11.28 -20.70 -5.28
C ASP A 102 -10.06 -21.62 -5.09
N VAL A 103 -9.65 -21.75 -3.83
CA VAL A 103 -8.56 -22.62 -3.37
C VAL A 103 -9.02 -23.65 -2.34
N SER A 104 -10.33 -23.83 -2.19
CA SER A 104 -10.92 -24.76 -1.21
C SER A 104 -10.36 -26.17 -1.38
N GLY A 105 -9.86 -26.74 -0.29
CA GLY A 105 -9.29 -28.10 -0.27
C GLY A 105 -7.95 -28.25 -0.99
N LYS A 106 -7.31 -27.16 -1.42
CA LYS A 106 -5.98 -27.18 -2.05
C LYS A 106 -4.90 -26.88 -1.04
N ASP A 107 -3.74 -27.50 -1.24
CA ASP A 107 -2.51 -27.14 -0.51
C ASP A 107 -1.68 -26.08 -1.24
N SER A 108 -1.81 -26.03 -2.57
CA SER A 108 -1.10 -25.06 -3.41
C SER A 108 -1.97 -24.48 -4.51
N PHE A 109 -1.52 -23.33 -5.02
CA PHE A 109 -2.20 -22.54 -6.02
C PHE A 109 -1.16 -21.86 -6.92
N VAL A 110 -1.36 -21.93 -8.23
CA VAL A 110 -0.47 -21.31 -9.22
C VAL A 110 -1.28 -20.50 -10.23
N ARG A 111 -0.82 -19.29 -10.55
CA ARG A 111 -1.28 -18.47 -11.67
C ARG A 111 -0.13 -18.12 -12.57
N ASP A 112 -0.16 -18.62 -13.79
CA ASP A 112 0.94 -18.60 -14.77
C ASP A 112 0.60 -17.77 -16.03
N ASP A 113 -0.44 -16.96 -15.95
CA ASP A 113 -1.03 -16.19 -17.05
C ASP A 113 -1.15 -14.69 -16.72
N ILE A 114 -0.49 -14.23 -15.67
CA ILE A 114 -0.51 -12.82 -15.28
C ILE A 114 0.39 -12.03 -16.23
N TYR A 115 -0.24 -11.42 -17.23
CA TYR A 115 0.43 -10.61 -18.25
C TYR A 115 0.66 -9.18 -17.78
N LEU A 116 1.91 -8.69 -17.88
CA LEU A 116 2.30 -7.34 -17.48
C LEU A 116 2.08 -6.35 -18.62
N GLY A 117 0.83 -6.12 -19.02
CA GLY A 117 0.54 -5.21 -20.11
C GLY A 117 -0.93 -4.91 -20.28
N THR A 118 -1.25 -4.27 -21.39
CA THR A 118 -2.63 -3.93 -21.75
C THR A 118 -3.07 -4.76 -22.95
N CYS A 119 -4.24 -5.38 -22.84
CA CYS A 119 -4.86 -6.12 -23.93
C CYS A 119 -6.11 -5.39 -24.42
N SER A 120 -6.17 -5.12 -25.73
CA SER A 120 -7.35 -4.52 -26.36
C SER A 120 -7.80 -5.43 -27.49
N ARG A 121 -9.04 -5.92 -27.37
CA ARG A 121 -9.62 -6.97 -28.24
C ARG A 121 -8.73 -8.20 -28.25
N ASN A 122 -7.92 -8.37 -29.30
CA ASN A 122 -7.08 -9.54 -29.54
C ASN A 122 -5.58 -9.19 -29.61
N VAL A 123 -5.18 -7.97 -29.23
CA VAL A 123 -3.78 -7.53 -29.26
C VAL A 123 -3.37 -7.09 -27.87
N CYS A 124 -2.32 -7.73 -27.35
CA CYS A 124 -1.70 -7.37 -26.08
C CYS A 124 -0.42 -6.58 -26.33
N ARG A 125 -0.25 -5.46 -25.62
CA ARG A 125 0.93 -4.61 -25.65
C ARG A 125 1.69 -4.76 -24.33
N PRO A 126 2.95 -5.21 -24.36
CA PRO A 126 3.72 -5.42 -23.15
C PRO A 126 4.15 -4.07 -22.54
N HIS A 127 4.16 -4.00 -21.21
CA HIS A 127 4.78 -2.90 -20.49
C HIS A 127 6.28 -3.19 -20.31
N PRO A 128 7.17 -2.40 -20.92
CA PRO A 128 8.60 -2.68 -20.87
C PRO A 128 9.24 -2.22 -19.55
N GLY A 129 10.36 -2.84 -19.20
CA GLY A 129 11.23 -2.34 -18.12
C GLY A 129 10.75 -2.62 -16.70
N VAL A 130 9.79 -3.53 -16.53
CA VAL A 130 9.32 -3.94 -15.19
C VAL A 130 10.42 -4.67 -14.43
N LYS A 131 10.89 -4.07 -13.34
CA LYS A 131 11.95 -4.62 -12.48
C LYS A 131 11.46 -5.03 -11.11
N LYS A 132 10.48 -4.34 -10.56
CA LYS A 132 9.95 -4.59 -9.22
C LYS A 132 8.44 -4.72 -9.28
N ILE A 133 7.92 -5.67 -8.51
CA ILE A 133 6.48 -5.90 -8.37
C ILE A 133 6.14 -5.97 -6.89
N SER A 134 5.21 -5.14 -6.46
CA SER A 134 4.57 -5.23 -5.15
C SER A 134 3.37 -6.14 -5.25
N VAL A 135 3.31 -7.16 -4.40
CA VAL A 135 2.23 -8.14 -4.34
C VAL A 135 1.47 -7.93 -3.05
N VAL A 136 0.14 -7.85 -3.14
CA VAL A 136 -0.78 -7.97 -2.02
C VAL A 136 -1.69 -9.18 -2.29
N LEU A 137 -1.75 -10.10 -1.34
CA LEU A 137 -2.68 -11.23 -1.36
C LEU A 137 -3.67 -11.09 -0.22
N GLU A 138 -4.95 -11.27 -0.52
CA GLU A 138 -6.01 -11.42 0.45
C GLU A 138 -6.47 -12.88 0.45
N PHE A 139 -6.39 -13.51 1.62
CA PHE A 139 -6.82 -14.88 1.85
C PHE A 139 -8.12 -14.85 2.63
N THR A 140 -9.07 -15.69 2.26
CA THR A 140 -10.28 -15.95 3.06
C THR A 140 -10.20 -17.36 3.61
N THR A 141 -10.30 -17.51 4.93
CA THR A 141 -10.29 -18.82 5.60
C THR A 141 -11.61 -19.55 5.40
N VAL A 142 -11.65 -20.84 5.75
CA VAL A 142 -12.90 -21.62 5.84
C VAL A 142 -13.92 -21.04 6.84
N GLU A 143 -13.44 -20.29 7.83
CA GLU A 143 -14.26 -19.58 8.82
C GLU A 143 -14.75 -18.20 8.32
N GLY A 144 -14.38 -17.81 7.09
CA GLY A 144 -14.73 -16.50 6.52
C GLY A 144 -13.87 -15.34 7.01
N LYS A 145 -12.83 -15.60 7.81
CA LYS A 145 -11.89 -14.56 8.26
C LYS A 145 -10.91 -14.21 7.15
N LYS A 146 -10.41 -12.98 7.15
CA LYS A 146 -9.46 -12.50 6.15
C LYS A 146 -8.05 -12.43 6.71
N SER A 147 -7.06 -12.73 5.88
CA SER A 147 -5.65 -12.53 6.16
C SER A 147 -5.01 -11.85 4.96
N GLN A 148 -3.98 -11.04 5.20
CA GLN A 148 -3.27 -10.32 4.14
C GLN A 148 -1.79 -10.66 4.15
N PHE A 149 -1.21 -10.80 2.96
CA PHE A 149 0.23 -10.89 2.73
C PHE A 149 0.67 -9.78 1.79
N THR A 150 1.76 -9.12 2.12
CA THR A 150 2.36 -8.09 1.27
C THR A 150 3.85 -8.34 1.13
N LYS A 151 4.36 -8.34 -0.11
CA LYS A 151 5.79 -8.49 -0.38
C LYS A 151 6.18 -7.85 -1.71
N ASP A 152 7.35 -7.21 -1.71
CA ASP A 152 7.99 -6.71 -2.92
C ASP A 152 8.95 -7.76 -3.48
N TYR A 153 8.89 -7.95 -4.80
CA TYR A 153 9.75 -8.86 -5.55
C TYR A 153 10.60 -8.07 -6.54
N ASP A 154 11.89 -8.41 -6.60
CA ASP A 154 12.82 -7.88 -7.59
C ASP A 154 13.04 -8.92 -8.70
N LEU A 155 12.54 -8.59 -9.89
CA LEU A 155 12.60 -9.40 -11.10
C LEU A 155 13.92 -9.23 -11.88
N SER A 156 14.85 -8.38 -11.42
CA SER A 156 16.13 -8.15 -12.08
C SER A 156 17.17 -9.26 -11.80
N SER A 157 17.00 -10.01 -10.71
CA SER A 157 17.91 -11.08 -10.30
C SER A 157 17.67 -12.41 -11.04
N TYR A 158 16.56 -12.54 -11.77
CA TYR A 158 16.28 -13.71 -12.62
C TYR A 158 17.01 -13.53 -13.96
N GLN A 159 18.32 -13.76 -13.96
CA GLN A 159 19.10 -13.85 -15.19
C GLN A 159 18.64 -15.07 -16.00
N ASP A 160 18.41 -14.83 -17.28
CA ASP A 160 18.02 -15.83 -18.27
C ASP A 160 19.26 -16.69 -18.59
N ASP A 161 19.38 -17.86 -17.95
CA ASP A 161 20.43 -18.84 -18.25
C ASP A 161 20.30 -19.46 -19.67
N ARG A 162 19.48 -18.89 -20.56
CA ARG A 162 19.33 -19.36 -21.96
C ARG A 162 20.18 -18.60 -22.98
N LEU A 163 21.18 -17.86 -22.51
CA LEU A 163 22.26 -17.30 -23.34
C LEU A 163 23.60 -17.99 -23.07
N HIS A 164 23.61 -19.32 -23.00
CA HIS A 164 24.82 -20.13 -23.12
C HIS A 164 24.55 -21.40 -23.93
#